data_AF-A0A0P9CSL0-F1
#
_entry.id   AF-A0A0P9CSL0-F1
#
_cell.length_a   1.000
_cell.length_b   1.000
_cell.length_c   1.000
_cell.angle_alpha   90.00
_cell.angle_beta   90.00
_cell.angle_gamma   90.00
#
_symmetry.space_group_name_H-M   'P 1'
#
loop_
_entity.id
_entity.type
_entity.pdbx_description
1 polymer ?
#
loop_
_entity_poly.entity_id
_entity_poly.type
_entity_poly.pdbx_seq_one_letter_code
_entity_poly.pdbx_strand_id
1 'polypeptide(L)' 'MGYEFKCKDIGMDCGFDVKADSIEELIPVIQAHAKNAHGINEITPE' A
#
# COMPACT_ATOMS: atom_id res chain seq x y z
N MET A 1 11.96 5.31 13.48
CA MET A 1 11.95 5.16 12.01
C MET A 1 10.52 4.87 11.63
N GLY A 2 9.92 5.65 10.73
CA GLY A 2 8.59 5.36 10.18
C GLY A 2 8.72 4.81 8.77
N TYR A 3 7.76 4.00 8.35
CA TYR A 3 7.61 3.48 7.00
C TYR A 3 6.57 4.30 6.25
N GLU A 4 6.83 4.56 4.98
CA GLU A 4 5.86 5.18 4.07
C GLU A 4 5.73 4.37 2.78
N PHE A 5 4.51 4.27 2.28
CA PHE A 5 4.19 3.64 1.01
C PHE A 5 3.34 4.57 0.17
N LYS A 6 3.67 4.67 -1.13
CA LYS A 6 2.88 5.42 -2.10
C LYS A 6 2.64 4.54 -3.31
N CYS A 7 1.39 4.43 -3.76
CA CYS A 7 1.05 3.62 -4.92
C CYS A 7 1.78 4.09 -6.20
N LYS A 8 2.00 5.40 -6.33
CA LYS A 8 2.82 5.95 -7.43
C LYS A 8 4.27 5.46 -7.45
N ASP A 9 4.84 5.10 -6.30
CA ASP A 9 6.25 4.68 -6.23
C ASP A 9 6.44 3.30 -6.88
N ILE A 10 5.38 2.50 -6.99
CA ILE A 10 5.36 1.21 -7.72
C ILE A 10 4.80 1.33 -9.14
N GLY A 11 4.61 2.57 -9.65
CA GLY A 11 4.13 2.82 -11.00
C GLY A 11 2.61 2.72 -11.20
N MET A 12 1.83 2.67 -10.11
CA MET A 12 0.37 2.78 -10.20
C MET A 12 -0.03 4.25 -10.36
N ASP A 13 -0.98 4.54 -11.27
CA ASP A 13 -1.57 5.88 -11.41
C ASP A 13 -2.61 6.12 -10.28
N CYS A 14 -2.13 6.11 -9.04
CA CYS A 14 -2.93 6.29 -7.84
C CYS A 14 -2.21 7.23 -6.87
N GLY A 15 -2.92 8.27 -6.41
CA GLY A 15 -2.42 9.26 -5.47
C GLY A 15 -2.37 8.80 -4.02
N PHE A 16 -2.61 7.51 -3.74
CA PHE A 16 -2.63 6.97 -2.38
C PHE A 16 -1.24 6.98 -1.74
N ASP A 17 -1.19 7.52 -0.52
CA ASP A 17 -0.03 7.50 0.36
C ASP A 17 -0.44 7.11 1.79
N VAL A 18 0.40 6.32 2.44
CA VAL A 18 0.20 5.89 3.84
C VAL A 18 1.54 5.91 4.56
N LYS A 19 1.52 6.30 5.84
CA LYS A 19 2.66 6.26 6.74
C LYS A 19 2.29 5.54 8.03
N ALA A 20 3.20 4.73 8.54
CA ALA A 20 3.04 4.02 9.81
C ALA A 20 4.41 3.85 10.50
N ASP A 21 4.41 3.58 11.80
CA ASP A 21 5.64 3.33 12.54
C ASP A 21 6.24 1.93 12.24
N SER A 22 5.42 0.99 11.77
CA SER A 22 5.83 -0.37 11.42
C SER A 22 5.22 -0.86 10.10
N ILE A 23 5.95 -1.73 9.38
CA ILE A 23 5.45 -2.39 8.15
C ILE A 23 4.18 -3.20 8.43
N GLU A 24 4.09 -3.84 9.59
CA GLU A 24 2.93 -4.65 10.00
C GLU A 24 1.62 -3.85 10.04
N GLU A 25 1.69 -2.56 10.33
CA GLU A 25 0.52 -1.65 10.30
C GLU A 25 0.26 -1.10 8.89
N LEU A 26 1.30 -1.01 8.07
CA LEU A 26 1.22 -0.52 6.69
C LEU A 26 0.53 -1.54 5.77
N ILE A 27 0.91 -2.82 5.87
CA ILE A 27 0.42 -3.91 5.01
C ILE A 27 -1.11 -4.01 4.97
N PRO A 28 -1.85 -4.10 6.08
CA PRO A 28 -3.31 -4.26 6.03
C PRO A 28 -4.00 -3.05 5.38
N VAL A 29 -3.44 -1.85 5.55
CA VAL A 29 -3.96 -0.61 4.94
C VAL A 29 -3.75 -0.64 3.41
N ILE A 30 -2.56 -1.04 2.97
CA ILE A 30 -2.23 -1.17 1.54
C ILE A 30 -3.10 -2.25 0.89
N GLN A 31 -3.27 -3.41 1.54
CA GLN A 31 -4.12 -4.50 1.05
C GLN A 31 -5.58 -4.06 0.93
N ALA A 32 -6.11 -3.37 1.94
CA ALA A 32 -7.47 -2.83 1.88
C ALA A 32 -7.62 -1.82 0.74
N HIS A 33 -6.66 -0.92 0.55
CA HIS A 33 -6.70 0.04 -0.55
C HIS A 33 -6.63 -0.65 -1.92
N ALA A 34 -5.66 -1.53 -2.12
CA ALA A 34 -5.47 -2.24 -3.39
C ALA A 34 -6.70 -3.06 -3.77
N LYS A 35 -7.34 -3.73 -2.79
CA LYS A 35 -8.57 -4.49 -3.00
C LYS A 35 -9.76 -3.60 -3.36
N ASN A 36 -9.99 -2.52 -2.62
CA ASN A 36 -11.19 -1.70 -2.81
C ASN A 36 -11.07 -0.72 -4.00
N ALA A 37 -9.90 -0.11 -4.19
CA ALA A 37 -9.69 0.88 -5.24
C ALA A 37 -9.30 0.26 -6.59
N HIS A 38 -8.56 -0.86 -6.56
CA HIS A 38 -8.00 -1.46 -7.77
C HIS A 38 -8.47 -2.91 -8.02
N GLY A 39 -9.26 -3.51 -7.11
CA GLY A 39 -9.68 -4.90 -7.23
C GLY A 39 -8.54 -5.91 -7.07
N ILE A 40 -7.37 -5.48 -6.60
CA ILE A 40 -6.19 -6.32 -6.42
C ILE A 40 -6.35 -7.09 -5.10
N ASN A 41 -6.65 -8.39 -5.21
CA ASN A 41 -6.85 -9.25 -4.05
C ASN A 41 -5.55 -9.90 -3.55
N GLU A 42 -4.50 -9.90 -4.37
CA GLU A 42 -3.20 -10.50 -4.03
C GLU A 42 -2.10 -9.48 -4.30
N ILE A 43 -1.45 -9.03 -3.23
CA ILE A 43 -0.20 -8.26 -3.32
C ILE A 43 0.89 -9.25 -2.91
N THR A 44 1.59 -9.82 -3.88
CA THR A 44 2.75 -10.66 -3.61
C THR A 44 3.96 -9.76 -3.35
N PRO A 45 4.62 -9.87 -2.18
CA PRO A 45 5.91 -9.24 -1.98
C PRO A 45 6.95 -10.00 -2.81
N GLU A 46 7.47 -9.36 -3.86
CA GLU A 46 8.76 -9.74 -4.46
C GLU A 46 9.86 -8.82 -3.95
#